data_AF-U1I3R1-F1
#
_entry.id   AF-U1I3R1-F1
#
_cell.length_a   1.000
_cell.length_b   1.000
_cell.length_c   1.000
_cell.angle_alpha   90.00
_cell.angle_beta   90.00
_cell.angle_gamma   90.00
#
_symmetry.space_group_name_H-M   'P 1'
#
loop_
_entity.id
_entity.type
_entity.pdbx_description
1 polymer ?
#
loop_
_entity_poly.entity_id
_entity_poly.type
_entity_poly.pdbx_seq_one_letter_code
_entity_poly.pdbx_strand_id
1 'polypeptide(L)'
;MDQPGGLASTQVEAQNAAALQLAIKQSLKQAALERELEAISEQFSQPCYNTKLQKTEPYHNAFLRNLFGIRYISGEREKFQFELDRSVINILTKLRQKTFMSAEFAEKTHIELILQRIGQDRYCFSAVARGIAQGLHHRFAGQNWGRNAVQPAQATPATPATPAASDEAKKPKRKRDASSPSAKSQKEPKQKKSVDEIHITKPIPADDDPIFGLNGPMRGTLIKYNTVDPQNVAKSIVLNPNITQTSSKVFGHNGIRMGQFFPRQMAALAQGAHGSSQAGISGTAEDGAYSVIVTGKYSSLEKDGLDKFEYCATGSMENTFKDSLIESQGLKTMRRSLMTKKPVRVLRGENTEFRYAPKVGLRYDGLYTVAKEEQRVNGKGGVYAVFVLEQVEGQAPVDLSRPNAGDIALFGELKERLA
;
A
#
# COMPACT_ATOMS: atom_id res chain seq x y z
N MET A 1 -42.36 -13.85 -39.34
CA MET A 1 -41.32 -12.82 -39.57
C MET A 1 -40.93 -12.32 -38.19
N ASP A 2 -39.94 -12.94 -37.58
CA ASP A 2 -39.56 -12.61 -36.21
C ASP A 2 -38.40 -11.61 -36.19
N GLN A 3 -38.53 -10.58 -35.34
CA GLN A 3 -37.65 -9.41 -35.29
C GLN A 3 -36.64 -9.55 -34.13
N PRO A 4 -35.33 -9.75 -34.40
CA PRO A 4 -34.31 -9.91 -33.36
C PRO A 4 -33.84 -8.55 -32.79
N GLY A 5 -34.75 -7.80 -32.17
CA GLY A 5 -34.46 -6.43 -31.67
C GLY A 5 -34.33 -6.26 -30.15
N GLY A 6 -35.10 -7.01 -29.34
CA GLY A 6 -35.34 -6.66 -27.93
C GLY A 6 -34.18 -6.83 -26.95
N LEU A 7 -33.18 -7.66 -27.27
CA LEU A 7 -32.11 -8.02 -26.33
C LEU A 7 -30.97 -6.97 -26.23
N ALA A 8 -30.80 -6.11 -27.24
CA ALA A 8 -29.73 -5.11 -27.25
C ALA A 8 -30.07 -3.86 -26.41
N SER A 9 -31.33 -3.38 -26.49
CA SER A 9 -31.76 -2.15 -25.81
C SER A 9 -31.62 -2.25 -24.29
N THR A 10 -32.14 -3.34 -23.71
CA THR A 10 -32.14 -3.59 -22.26
C THR A 10 -30.73 -3.67 -21.67
N GLN A 11 -29.74 -4.14 -22.42
CA GLN A 11 -28.35 -4.19 -21.98
C GLN A 11 -27.69 -2.80 -21.94
N VAL A 12 -28.01 -1.93 -22.90
CA VAL A 12 -27.53 -0.52 -22.93
C VAL A 12 -28.21 0.30 -21.84
N GLU A 13 -29.51 0.12 -21.63
CA GLU A 13 -30.28 0.74 -20.54
C GLU A 13 -29.70 0.38 -19.16
N ALA A 14 -29.37 -0.90 -18.93
CA ALA A 14 -28.74 -1.36 -17.70
C ALA A 14 -27.34 -0.76 -17.48
N GLN A 15 -26.53 -0.61 -18.53
CA GLN A 15 -25.22 0.03 -18.45
C GLN A 15 -25.34 1.52 -18.11
N ASN A 16 -26.27 2.24 -18.74
CA ASN A 16 -26.54 3.65 -18.46
C ASN A 16 -27.03 3.85 -17.01
N ALA A 17 -27.91 2.99 -16.51
CA ALA A 17 -28.36 3.01 -15.12
C ALA A 17 -27.20 2.75 -14.12
N ALA A 18 -26.30 1.82 -14.43
CA ALA A 18 -25.12 1.54 -13.61
C ALA A 18 -24.13 2.73 -13.59
N ALA A 19 -23.90 3.38 -14.73
CA ALA A 19 -23.07 4.58 -14.83
C ALA A 19 -23.66 5.76 -14.03
N LEU A 20 -24.98 5.99 -14.13
CA LEU A 20 -25.68 7.02 -13.36
C LEU A 20 -25.60 6.76 -11.85
N GLN A 21 -25.80 5.51 -11.40
CA GLN A 21 -25.60 5.16 -9.99
C GLN A 21 -24.16 5.38 -9.52
N LEU A 22 -23.16 5.13 -10.36
CA LEU A 22 -21.75 5.37 -10.02
C LEU A 22 -21.47 6.88 -9.88
N ALA A 23 -21.98 7.71 -10.80
CA ALA A 23 -21.87 9.16 -10.74
C ALA A 23 -22.52 9.75 -9.47
N ILE A 24 -23.73 9.29 -9.12
CA ILE A 24 -24.40 9.68 -7.86
C ILE A 24 -23.56 9.28 -6.64
N LYS A 25 -23.03 8.04 -6.61
CA LYS A 25 -22.16 7.55 -5.52
C LYS A 25 -20.83 8.30 -5.42
N GLN A 26 -20.32 8.87 -6.52
CA GLN A 26 -19.13 9.72 -6.53
C GLN A 26 -19.45 11.14 -6.03
N SER A 27 -20.55 11.74 -6.52
CA SER A 27 -21.04 13.06 -6.10
C SER A 27 -21.28 13.13 -4.58
N LEU A 28 -22.01 12.14 -4.02
CA LEU A 28 -22.26 12.06 -2.58
C LEU A 28 -20.97 11.93 -1.74
N LYS A 29 -19.95 11.22 -2.25
CA LYS A 29 -18.64 11.11 -1.58
C LYS A 29 -17.87 12.43 -1.62
N GLN A 30 -17.94 13.17 -2.72
CA GLN A 30 -17.32 14.49 -2.81
C GLN A 30 -18.03 15.50 -1.89
N ALA A 31 -19.37 15.57 -1.92
CA ALA A 31 -20.13 16.45 -1.02
C ALA A 31 -19.90 16.15 0.47
N ALA A 32 -19.65 14.89 0.84
CA ALA A 32 -19.26 14.53 2.21
C ALA A 32 -17.84 15.04 2.57
N LEU A 33 -16.87 14.89 1.65
CA LEU A 33 -15.50 15.42 1.84
C LEU A 33 -15.47 16.95 1.91
N GLU A 34 -16.30 17.65 1.12
CA GLU A 34 -16.39 19.12 1.14
C GLU A 34 -16.83 19.61 2.52
N ARG A 35 -17.92 19.07 3.08
CA ARG A 35 -18.40 19.38 4.44
C ARG A 35 -17.38 19.05 5.54
N GLU A 36 -16.68 17.92 5.42
CA GLU A 36 -15.59 17.55 6.35
C GLU A 36 -14.47 18.60 6.36
N LEU A 37 -14.14 19.18 5.20
CA LEU A 37 -13.07 20.18 5.07
C LEU A 37 -13.53 21.58 5.47
N GLU A 38 -14.73 21.99 5.07
CA GLU A 38 -15.37 23.26 5.47
C GLU A 38 -15.34 23.44 7.00
N ALA A 39 -15.77 22.41 7.74
CA ALA A 39 -15.76 22.41 9.21
C ALA A 39 -14.35 22.44 9.85
N ILE A 40 -13.31 21.97 9.13
CA ILE A 40 -11.91 22.06 9.57
C ILE A 40 -11.35 23.47 9.29
N SER A 41 -11.69 24.05 8.13
CA SER A 41 -11.29 25.41 7.75
C SER A 41 -11.86 26.45 8.71
N GLU A 42 -13.16 26.36 9.02
CA GLU A 42 -13.84 27.28 9.93
C GLU A 42 -13.11 27.34 11.28
N GLN A 43 -12.74 26.18 11.84
CA GLN A 43 -12.00 26.08 13.08
C GLN A 43 -10.56 26.62 12.98
N PHE A 44 -9.83 26.32 11.90
CA PHE A 44 -8.46 26.83 11.71
C PHE A 44 -8.40 28.35 11.48
N SER A 45 -9.50 28.93 11.01
CA SER A 45 -9.68 30.38 10.85
C SER A 45 -9.93 31.12 12.17
N GLN A 46 -10.33 30.43 13.24
CA GLN A 46 -10.65 31.06 14.52
C GLN A 46 -9.42 31.76 15.17
N PRO A 47 -9.55 33.02 15.64
CA PRO A 47 -8.45 33.73 16.31
C PRO A 47 -7.95 33.02 17.58
N CYS A 48 -8.84 32.36 18.33
CA CYS A 48 -8.51 31.63 19.56
C CYS A 48 -7.60 30.41 19.31
N TYR A 49 -7.76 29.74 18.15
CA TYR A 49 -6.93 28.61 17.73
C TYR A 49 -5.47 29.06 17.45
N ASN A 50 -5.31 30.29 16.98
CA ASN A 50 -4.02 30.84 16.56
C ASN A 50 -3.24 31.56 17.67
N THR A 51 -3.89 31.88 18.80
CA THR A 51 -3.32 32.69 19.89
C THR A 51 -2.98 31.91 21.16
N LYS A 52 -3.72 30.83 21.49
CA LYS A 52 -3.48 30.01 22.70
C LYS A 52 -2.41 28.92 22.50
N LEU A 53 -1.25 29.29 21.97
CA LEU A 53 -0.11 28.40 21.69
C LEU A 53 0.86 28.27 22.89
N GLN A 54 0.37 27.81 24.04
CA GLN A 54 1.25 27.35 25.12
C GLN A 54 1.64 25.88 24.90
N LYS A 55 2.95 25.60 24.93
CA LYS A 55 3.59 24.37 24.38
C LYS A 55 3.24 23.06 25.11
N THR A 56 2.45 23.10 26.18
CA THR A 56 2.33 22.01 27.17
C THR A 56 0.99 21.28 27.13
N GLU A 57 -0.05 21.84 26.51
CA GLU A 57 -1.44 21.40 26.73
C GLU A 57 -2.08 20.63 25.55
N PRO A 58 -2.87 19.56 25.82
CA PRO A 58 -3.54 18.76 24.80
C PRO A 58 -4.78 19.44 24.17
N TYR A 59 -5.21 20.59 24.69
CA TYR A 59 -6.41 21.30 24.22
C TYR A 59 -6.30 21.82 22.78
N HIS A 60 -5.09 21.86 22.20
CA HIS A 60 -4.86 22.42 20.87
C HIS A 60 -5.62 21.71 19.74
N ASN A 61 -6.15 20.50 19.97
CA ASN A 61 -7.02 19.79 19.03
C ASN A 61 -8.38 19.39 19.64
N ALA A 62 -8.83 20.09 20.69
CA ALA A 62 -10.08 19.78 21.40
C ALA A 62 -11.37 20.01 20.57
N PHE A 63 -11.30 20.80 19.50
CA PHE A 63 -12.40 20.91 18.53
C PHE A 63 -12.39 19.77 17.51
N LEU A 64 -11.22 19.46 16.91
CA LEU A 64 -11.09 18.29 16.00
C LEU A 64 -11.46 16.98 16.71
N ARG A 65 -11.18 16.88 18.01
CA ARG A 65 -11.71 15.83 18.89
C ARG A 65 -13.23 15.69 18.77
N ASN A 66 -13.97 16.79 18.90
CA ASN A 66 -15.44 16.79 18.85
C ASN A 66 -15.93 16.50 17.42
N LEU A 67 -15.31 17.12 16.41
CA LEU A 67 -15.63 16.92 14.98
C LEU A 67 -15.47 15.46 14.54
N PHE A 68 -14.44 14.77 15.04
CA PHE A 68 -14.18 13.35 14.75
C PHE A 68 -14.77 12.38 15.80
N GLY A 69 -15.55 12.87 16.77
CA GLY A 69 -16.18 12.04 17.81
C GLY A 69 -15.22 11.34 18.79
N ILE A 70 -13.96 11.78 18.86
CA ILE A 70 -12.89 11.13 19.65
C ILE A 70 -13.12 11.39 21.14
N ARG A 71 -13.12 10.33 21.97
CA ARG A 71 -13.15 10.50 23.43
C ARG A 71 -11.74 10.77 23.95
N TYR A 72 -11.55 11.90 24.64
CA TYR A 72 -10.32 12.16 25.42
C TYR A 72 -10.49 11.66 26.85
N ILE A 73 -9.51 10.91 27.35
CA ILE A 73 -9.40 10.45 28.73
C ILE A 73 -8.11 11.03 29.30
N SER A 74 -8.16 11.56 30.53
CA SER A 74 -6.98 12.16 31.16
C SER A 74 -5.87 11.12 31.32
N GLY A 75 -4.64 11.47 30.96
CA GLY A 75 -3.50 10.56 30.89
C GLY A 75 -3.32 9.85 29.53
N GLU A 76 -4.38 9.58 28.78
CA GLU A 76 -4.31 8.84 27.50
C GLU A 76 -3.89 9.73 26.29
N ARG A 77 -2.90 10.62 26.47
CA ARG A 77 -2.49 11.62 25.46
C ARG A 77 -2.07 10.98 24.14
N GLU A 78 -1.31 9.90 24.17
CA GLU A 78 -0.79 9.22 22.97
C GLU A 78 -1.92 8.56 22.15
N LYS A 79 -2.90 7.96 22.84
CA LYS A 79 -4.08 7.33 22.24
C LYS A 79 -5.01 8.35 21.60
N PHE A 80 -5.19 9.51 22.25
CA PHE A 80 -5.89 10.65 21.66
C PHE A 80 -5.18 11.16 20.40
N GLN A 81 -3.85 11.34 20.47
CA GLN A 81 -3.04 11.76 19.33
C GLN A 81 -3.15 10.75 18.17
N PHE A 82 -3.11 9.45 18.46
CA PHE A 82 -3.25 8.38 17.46
C PHE A 82 -4.58 8.44 16.70
N GLU A 83 -5.73 8.53 17.39
CA GLU A 83 -7.04 8.59 16.72
C GLU A 83 -7.28 9.95 16.01
N LEU A 84 -6.66 11.03 16.48
CA LEU A 84 -6.64 12.32 15.78
C LEU A 84 -5.83 12.23 14.49
N ASP A 85 -4.57 11.77 14.55
CA ASP A 85 -3.73 11.59 13.37
C ASP A 85 -4.35 10.61 12.38
N ARG A 86 -4.98 9.52 12.85
CA ARG A 86 -5.75 8.59 12.01
C ARG A 86 -6.88 9.29 11.25
N SER A 87 -7.67 10.11 11.94
CA SER A 87 -8.77 10.87 11.35
C SER A 87 -8.28 11.87 10.31
N VAL A 88 -7.22 12.61 10.62
CA VAL A 88 -6.60 13.58 9.70
C VAL A 88 -5.96 12.88 8.49
N ILE A 89 -5.20 11.81 8.70
CA ILE A 89 -4.56 11.03 7.62
C ILE A 89 -5.61 10.40 6.69
N ASN A 90 -6.79 10.02 7.19
CA ASN A 90 -7.91 9.58 6.35
C ASN A 90 -8.35 10.69 5.38
N ILE A 91 -8.58 11.92 5.88
CA ILE A 91 -8.97 13.08 5.07
C ILE A 91 -7.87 13.45 4.06
N LEU A 92 -6.61 13.49 4.49
CA LEU A 92 -5.46 13.68 3.59
C LEU A 92 -5.35 12.57 2.53
N THR A 93 -5.76 11.33 2.85
CA THR A 93 -5.80 10.23 1.88
C THR A 93 -6.94 10.38 0.87
N LYS A 94 -8.14 10.83 1.30
CA LYS A 94 -9.25 11.20 0.38
C LYS A 94 -8.81 12.32 -0.58
N LEU A 95 -8.10 13.33 -0.06
CA LEU A 95 -7.53 14.42 -0.86
C LEU A 95 -6.47 13.94 -1.86
N ARG A 96 -5.57 13.05 -1.44
CA ARG A 96 -4.52 12.49 -2.31
C ARG A 96 -5.10 11.75 -3.52
N GLN A 97 -6.27 11.13 -3.37
CA GLN A 97 -6.99 10.43 -4.44
C GLN A 97 -7.59 11.36 -5.51
N LYS A 98 -7.82 12.65 -5.23
CA LYS A 98 -8.13 13.62 -6.30
C LYS A 98 -6.92 13.75 -7.21
N THR A 99 -7.10 13.49 -8.51
CA THR A 99 -6.06 13.62 -9.55
C THR A 99 -5.74 15.09 -9.82
N PHE A 100 -6.78 15.93 -9.84
CA PHE A 100 -6.76 17.35 -10.14
C PHE A 100 -7.50 18.15 -9.07
N MET A 101 -7.01 19.37 -8.80
CA MET A 101 -7.61 20.35 -7.90
C MET A 101 -8.30 21.46 -8.70
N SER A 102 -9.62 21.61 -8.57
CA SER A 102 -10.37 22.73 -9.18
C SER A 102 -10.38 23.95 -8.27
N ALA A 103 -10.41 25.15 -8.87
CA ALA A 103 -10.45 26.41 -8.12
C ALA A 103 -11.68 26.50 -7.19
N GLU A 104 -12.87 26.14 -7.70
CA GLU A 104 -14.12 26.09 -6.92
C GLU A 104 -13.99 25.22 -5.65
N PHE A 105 -13.46 23.99 -5.78
CA PHE A 105 -13.25 23.11 -4.63
C PHE A 105 -12.22 23.69 -3.67
N ALA A 106 -11.13 24.25 -4.20
CA ALA A 106 -10.04 24.79 -3.39
C ALA A 106 -10.46 26.04 -2.59
N GLU A 107 -11.30 26.88 -3.19
CA GLU A 107 -11.92 28.05 -2.57
C GLU A 107 -12.95 27.65 -1.52
N LYS A 108 -13.97 26.88 -1.92
CA LYS A 108 -15.08 26.43 -1.04
C LYS A 108 -14.61 25.71 0.22
N THR A 109 -13.61 24.83 0.09
CA THR A 109 -13.08 24.06 1.23
C THR A 109 -11.91 24.75 1.94
N HIS A 110 -11.41 25.87 1.42
CA HIS A 110 -10.18 26.55 1.84
C HIS A 110 -8.99 25.58 2.07
N ILE A 111 -8.88 24.55 1.24
CA ILE A 111 -7.96 23.41 1.43
C ILE A 111 -6.49 23.83 1.60
N GLU A 112 -6.06 24.93 0.99
CA GLU A 112 -4.72 25.48 1.20
C GLU A 112 -4.45 25.80 2.68
N LEU A 113 -5.37 26.48 3.37
CA LEU A 113 -5.26 26.78 4.78
C LEU A 113 -5.12 25.49 5.59
N ILE A 114 -5.98 24.50 5.31
CA ILE A 114 -5.99 23.20 6.00
C ILE A 114 -4.64 22.50 5.89
N LEU A 115 -4.08 22.42 4.68
CA LEU A 115 -2.80 21.76 4.43
C LEU A 115 -1.62 22.54 5.02
N GLN A 116 -1.62 23.88 4.95
CA GLN A 116 -0.60 24.73 5.58
C GLN A 116 -0.59 24.56 7.11
N ARG A 117 -1.75 24.49 7.76
CA ARG A 117 -1.85 24.32 9.23
C ARG A 117 -1.43 22.91 9.65
N ILE A 118 -1.96 21.87 9.00
CA ILE A 118 -1.56 20.49 9.32
C ILE A 118 -0.06 20.27 9.09
N GLY A 119 0.53 20.92 8.08
CA GLY A 119 1.96 20.85 7.76
C GLY A 119 2.91 21.59 8.71
N GLN A 120 2.42 22.30 9.73
CA GLN A 120 3.24 23.12 10.65
C GLN A 120 3.34 22.50 12.05
N ASP A 121 4.59 22.33 12.53
CA ASP A 121 4.94 21.69 13.81
C ASP A 121 4.19 22.23 15.03
N ARG A 122 3.86 23.54 15.03
CA ARG A 122 3.13 24.21 16.12
C ARG A 122 1.73 23.66 16.39
N TYR A 123 1.12 22.94 15.45
CA TYR A 123 -0.21 22.33 15.62
C TYR A 123 -0.17 20.86 16.11
N CYS A 124 1.03 20.35 16.40
CA CYS A 124 1.26 19.05 17.05
C CYS A 124 0.69 17.82 16.32
N PHE A 125 0.55 17.87 14.99
CA PHE A 125 0.28 16.67 14.18
C PHE A 125 1.54 15.81 14.03
N SER A 126 1.35 14.50 13.85
CA SER A 126 2.46 13.56 13.63
C SER A 126 3.33 13.96 12.42
N ALA A 127 4.59 13.52 12.42
CA ALA A 127 5.47 13.69 11.25
C ALA A 127 4.87 13.10 9.97
N VAL A 128 4.05 12.04 10.09
CA VAL A 128 3.33 11.41 8.97
C VAL A 128 2.24 12.34 8.43
N ALA A 129 1.37 12.87 9.29
CA ALA A 129 0.33 13.81 8.88
C ALA A 129 0.92 15.11 8.31
N ARG A 130 1.96 15.67 8.96
CA ARG A 130 2.70 16.84 8.47
C ARG A 130 3.28 16.61 7.07
N GLY A 131 4.02 15.51 6.86
CA GLY A 131 4.64 15.21 5.57
C GLY A 131 3.63 14.98 4.45
N ILE A 132 2.48 14.33 4.73
CA ILE A 132 1.41 14.17 3.73
C ILE A 132 0.78 15.53 3.40
N ALA A 133 0.50 16.36 4.41
CA ALA A 133 -0.10 17.69 4.19
C ALA A 133 0.82 18.62 3.41
N GLN A 134 2.12 18.65 3.72
CA GLN A 134 3.15 19.38 2.97
C GLN A 134 3.25 18.90 1.52
N GLY A 135 3.27 17.58 1.29
CA GLY A 135 3.32 17.01 -0.07
C GLY A 135 2.08 17.32 -0.90
N LEU A 136 0.89 17.37 -0.28
CA LEU A 136 -0.35 17.79 -0.94
C LEU A 136 -0.37 19.30 -1.22
N HIS A 137 0.11 20.14 -0.28
CA HIS A 137 0.23 21.58 -0.49
C HIS A 137 1.13 21.89 -1.68
N HIS A 138 2.34 21.29 -1.72
CA HIS A 138 3.27 21.42 -2.84
C HIS A 138 2.65 20.95 -4.17
N ARG A 139 1.98 19.78 -4.18
CA ARG A 139 1.32 19.24 -5.39
C ARG A 139 0.22 20.16 -5.91
N PHE A 140 -0.64 20.69 -5.06
CA PHE A 140 -1.77 21.52 -5.49
C PHE A 140 -1.37 22.97 -5.78
N ALA A 141 -0.35 23.50 -5.11
CA ALA A 141 0.32 24.73 -5.53
C ALA A 141 0.95 24.60 -6.92
N GLY A 142 1.55 23.44 -7.24
CA GLY A 142 2.01 23.10 -8.60
C GLY A 142 0.90 22.99 -9.66
N GLN A 143 -0.37 22.87 -9.24
CA GLN A 143 -1.56 22.95 -10.11
C GLN A 143 -2.18 24.38 -10.10
N ASN A 144 -1.48 25.36 -9.52
CA ASN A 144 -1.98 26.69 -9.13
C ASN A 144 -3.38 26.67 -8.48
N TRP A 145 -3.64 25.68 -7.62
CA TRP A 145 -4.96 25.43 -7.00
C TRP A 145 -6.14 25.35 -7.99
N GLY A 146 -5.87 24.99 -9.25
CA GLY A 146 -6.85 24.96 -10.33
C GLY A 146 -7.12 26.30 -11.01
N ARG A 147 -6.52 27.41 -10.55
CA ARG A 147 -6.77 28.76 -11.07
C ARG A 147 -6.24 29.01 -12.48
N ASN A 148 -5.26 28.22 -12.93
CA ASN A 148 -4.71 28.25 -14.29
C ASN A 148 -5.19 27.07 -15.16
N ALA A 149 -6.15 26.27 -14.68
CA ALA A 149 -6.64 25.13 -15.44
C ALA A 149 -7.60 25.60 -16.53
N VAL A 150 -7.08 25.67 -17.76
CA VAL A 150 -7.88 25.84 -18.97
C VAL A 150 -8.93 24.73 -19.02
N GLN A 151 -10.20 25.10 -18.88
CA GLN A 151 -11.32 24.19 -19.18
C GLN A 151 -11.17 23.70 -20.64
N PRO A 152 -11.53 22.44 -20.97
CA PRO A 152 -11.45 21.96 -22.35
C PRO A 152 -12.33 22.82 -23.26
N ALA A 153 -11.69 23.72 -24.01
CA ALA A 153 -12.34 24.90 -24.56
C ALA A 153 -13.09 24.59 -25.87
N GLN A 154 -14.26 25.21 -26.01
CA GLN A 154 -14.93 25.38 -27.30
C GLN A 154 -14.14 26.40 -28.14
N ALA A 155 -14.33 26.37 -29.47
CA ALA A 155 -13.29 26.82 -30.41
C ALA A 155 -13.32 28.30 -30.83
N THR A 156 -12.12 28.88 -30.97
CA THR A 156 -11.73 30.08 -31.79
C THR A 156 -12.27 31.47 -31.41
N PRO A 157 -11.64 32.59 -31.86
CA PRO A 157 -10.30 32.78 -32.47
C PRO A 157 -9.38 33.80 -31.70
N ALA A 158 -8.18 34.08 -32.23
CA ALA A 158 -7.18 35.05 -31.71
C ALA A 158 -7.46 36.51 -32.19
N THR A 159 -6.70 37.60 -31.92
CA THR A 159 -5.28 37.91 -31.51
C THR A 159 -5.26 39.40 -31.01
N PRO A 160 -4.15 40.17 -30.78
CA PRO A 160 -2.72 39.91 -30.50
C PRO A 160 -2.20 40.63 -29.20
N ALA A 161 -0.88 40.84 -29.03
CA ALA A 161 -0.24 41.37 -27.80
C ALA A 161 0.90 42.40 -28.05
N THR A 162 1.29 43.18 -27.02
CA THR A 162 2.57 43.94 -26.93
C THR A 162 2.97 44.29 -25.46
N PRO A 163 4.26 44.60 -25.13
CA PRO A 163 4.78 44.62 -23.75
C PRO A 163 5.51 45.90 -23.26
N ALA A 164 5.91 45.92 -21.96
CA ALA A 164 6.95 46.75 -21.29
C ALA A 164 7.50 45.94 -20.08
N ALA A 165 8.78 45.93 -19.66
CA ALA A 165 9.77 46.98 -19.33
C ALA A 165 9.41 47.80 -18.05
N SER A 166 10.27 48.00 -17.03
CA SER A 166 11.66 47.55 -16.74
C SER A 166 11.87 47.42 -15.17
N ASP A 167 12.98 47.59 -14.42
CA ASP A 167 14.36 48.12 -14.61
C ASP A 167 15.35 47.71 -13.45
N GLU A 168 16.48 48.41 -13.32
CA GLU A 168 17.56 48.38 -12.28
C GLU A 168 17.13 48.41 -10.78
N ALA A 169 17.95 48.19 -9.72
CA ALA A 169 19.26 47.56 -9.41
C ALA A 169 20.10 48.42 -8.40
N LYS A 170 20.67 47.82 -7.31
CA LYS A 170 21.99 48.16 -6.68
C LYS A 170 22.30 47.42 -5.35
N LYS A 171 23.60 47.37 -5.01
CA LYS A 171 24.34 46.80 -3.83
C LYS A 171 25.60 47.70 -3.64
N PRO A 172 26.68 47.44 -2.84
CA PRO A 172 26.94 46.59 -1.66
C PRO A 172 27.76 47.33 -0.52
N LYS A 173 28.55 46.58 0.30
CA LYS A 173 29.65 46.96 1.26
C LYS A 173 29.24 47.05 2.75
N ARG A 174 30.07 46.78 3.78
CA ARG A 174 31.41 46.13 3.99
C ARG A 174 31.49 45.73 5.50
N LYS A 175 31.85 44.51 5.92
CA LYS A 175 33.20 43.89 6.16
C LYS A 175 34.08 44.47 7.30
N ARG A 176 34.42 43.61 8.28
CA ARG A 176 35.63 43.45 9.15
C ARG A 176 35.33 42.30 10.14
N ASP A 177 36.09 41.22 10.34
CA ASP A 177 37.54 40.98 10.59
C ASP A 177 38.00 41.50 11.98
N ALA A 178 38.70 40.77 12.88
CA ALA A 178 39.02 39.33 13.06
C ALA A 178 39.68 39.09 14.47
N SER A 179 39.82 37.85 14.98
CA SER A 179 40.98 37.33 15.79
C SER A 179 40.75 36.01 16.58
N SER A 180 41.86 35.38 17.00
CA SER A 180 42.11 34.19 17.84
C SER A 180 43.63 34.19 18.15
N PRO A 181 44.30 33.23 18.86
CA PRO A 181 43.85 32.02 19.58
C PRO A 181 44.47 31.85 21.00
N SER A 182 44.17 30.73 21.69
CA SER A 182 45.18 29.86 22.37
C SER A 182 44.52 28.63 23.03
N ALA A 183 45.29 27.57 23.29
CA ALA A 183 44.78 26.27 23.73
C ALA A 183 45.31 25.80 25.09
N LYS A 184 44.55 24.92 25.77
CA LYS A 184 45.02 23.96 26.79
C LYS A 184 44.01 22.82 26.92
N SER A 185 44.50 21.58 27.06
CA SER A 185 43.68 20.36 27.08
C SER A 185 43.54 19.79 28.50
N GLN A 186 42.38 19.22 28.86
CA GLN A 186 42.32 17.94 29.62
C GLN A 186 40.90 17.34 29.76
N LYS A 187 40.76 16.11 29.23
CA LYS A 187 39.86 14.98 29.59
C LYS A 187 38.32 15.14 29.58
N GLU A 188 37.68 14.00 29.34
CA GLU A 188 36.25 13.82 29.01
C GLU A 188 35.36 13.52 30.23
N PRO A 189 34.06 13.81 30.11
CA PRO A 189 32.99 12.91 30.52
C PRO A 189 32.38 12.22 29.29
N LYS A 190 32.21 10.89 29.34
CA LYS A 190 31.81 10.06 28.19
C LYS A 190 30.45 10.48 27.61
N GLN A 191 30.46 10.98 26.37
CA GLN A 191 29.26 11.34 25.63
C GLN A 191 28.49 10.08 25.20
N LYS A 192 27.18 10.01 25.50
CA LYS A 192 26.32 8.96 24.92
C LYS A 192 26.30 9.15 23.40
N LYS A 193 26.61 8.09 22.63
CA LYS A 193 26.48 8.12 21.17
C LYS A 193 25.05 8.51 20.80
N SER A 194 24.91 9.49 19.93
CA SER A 194 23.69 9.71 19.15
C SER A 194 23.37 8.45 18.34
N VAL A 195 22.09 8.16 18.14
CA VAL A 195 21.67 7.20 17.11
C VAL A 195 21.71 7.95 15.78
N ASP A 196 22.49 7.45 14.83
CA ASP A 196 22.66 8.09 13.53
C ASP A 196 21.33 8.09 12.74
N GLU A 197 21.03 9.21 12.09
CA GLU A 197 19.69 9.48 11.56
C GLU A 197 19.45 8.72 10.24
N ILE A 198 18.67 7.64 10.31
CA ILE A 198 18.42 6.75 9.16
C ILE A 198 17.62 7.47 8.07
N HIS A 199 18.29 7.85 7.00
CA HIS A 199 17.66 8.47 5.84
C HIS A 199 16.93 7.40 4.99
N ILE A 200 15.69 7.69 4.58
CA ILE A 200 14.85 6.74 3.83
C ILE A 200 14.35 7.38 2.55
N THR A 201 14.70 6.79 1.40
CA THR A 201 14.16 7.18 0.09
C THR A 201 13.31 6.07 -0.52
N LYS A 202 12.35 6.47 -1.35
CA LYS A 202 11.40 5.62 -2.07
C LYS A 202 11.20 6.21 -3.48
N PRO A 203 12.20 6.14 -4.37
CA PRO A 203 12.03 6.61 -5.73
C PRO A 203 10.85 5.89 -6.39
N ILE A 204 10.06 6.64 -7.14
CA ILE A 204 8.94 6.11 -7.90
C ILE A 204 9.54 5.56 -9.21
N PRO A 205 9.32 4.28 -9.56
CA PRO A 205 9.71 3.74 -10.86
C PRO A 205 9.03 4.51 -12.01
N ALA A 206 9.69 4.59 -13.16
CA ALA A 206 9.02 5.04 -14.37
C ALA A 206 7.95 4.02 -14.81
N ASP A 207 6.90 4.48 -15.49
CA ASP A 207 5.78 3.61 -15.89
C ASP A 207 6.18 2.54 -16.92
N ASP A 208 7.28 2.76 -17.65
CA ASP A 208 7.92 1.88 -18.61
C ASP A 208 9.08 1.04 -18.03
N ASP A 209 9.40 1.16 -16.74
CA ASP A 209 10.46 0.35 -16.10
C ASP A 209 10.15 -1.15 -16.24
N PRO A 210 11.08 -1.97 -16.79
CA PRO A 210 10.80 -3.34 -17.18
C PRO A 210 10.48 -4.27 -16.01
N ILE A 211 10.84 -3.87 -14.78
CA ILE A 211 10.63 -4.66 -13.56
C ILE A 211 9.47 -4.10 -12.75
N PHE A 212 9.52 -2.82 -12.39
CA PHE A 212 8.61 -2.18 -11.42
C PHE A 212 7.52 -1.30 -12.05
N GLY A 213 7.61 -1.01 -13.36
CA GLY A 213 6.66 -0.19 -14.10
C GLY A 213 5.28 -0.84 -14.27
N LEU A 214 4.40 -0.20 -15.04
CA LEU A 214 2.98 -0.59 -15.15
C LEU A 214 2.77 -1.96 -15.82
N ASN A 215 3.75 -2.45 -16.58
CA ASN A 215 3.73 -3.77 -17.23
C ASN A 215 4.75 -4.76 -16.64
N GLY A 216 5.59 -4.33 -15.69
CA GLY A 216 6.67 -5.15 -15.14
C GLY A 216 6.19 -6.20 -14.11
N PRO A 217 6.92 -7.31 -13.92
CA PRO A 217 6.51 -8.38 -13.01
C PRO A 217 6.52 -7.99 -11.52
N MET A 218 7.16 -6.88 -11.14
CA MET A 218 7.11 -6.25 -9.81
C MET A 218 6.12 -5.07 -9.71
N ARG A 219 5.24 -4.88 -10.71
CA ARG A 219 4.18 -3.84 -10.74
C ARG A 219 3.47 -3.71 -9.40
N GLY A 220 3.30 -2.47 -8.94
CA GLY A 220 2.68 -2.15 -7.66
C GLY A 220 3.65 -2.15 -6.47
N THR A 221 4.93 -2.45 -6.67
CA THR A 221 5.99 -2.34 -5.65
C THR A 221 7.04 -1.28 -6.03
N LEU A 222 7.94 -0.94 -5.09
CA LEU A 222 9.13 -0.13 -5.34
C LEU A 222 10.27 -0.51 -4.38
N ILE A 223 11.49 -0.07 -4.67
CA ILE A 223 12.63 -0.21 -3.77
C ILE A 223 12.61 0.94 -2.74
N LYS A 224 12.52 0.58 -1.46
CA LYS A 224 12.83 1.45 -0.32
C LYS A 224 14.30 1.27 0.04
N TYR A 225 15.05 2.37 0.01
CA TYR A 225 16.44 2.45 0.43
C TYR A 225 16.47 2.85 1.90
N ASN A 226 17.27 2.16 2.70
CA ASN A 226 17.51 2.46 4.11
C ASN A 226 18.99 2.84 4.26
N THR A 227 19.27 4.14 4.39
CA THR A 227 20.64 4.64 4.50
C THR A 227 20.99 4.78 5.97
N VAL A 228 21.85 3.87 6.46
CA VAL A 228 22.59 4.04 7.73
C VAL A 228 23.98 4.60 7.44
N ASP A 229 24.55 4.25 6.29
CA ASP A 229 25.83 4.72 5.76
C ASP A 229 25.66 4.97 4.25
N PRO A 230 26.11 6.12 3.68
CA PRO A 230 26.13 6.34 2.23
C PRO A 230 26.87 5.27 1.43
N GLN A 231 27.83 4.54 2.04
CA GLN A 231 28.57 3.44 1.41
C GLN A 231 27.84 2.08 1.52
N ASN A 232 26.80 1.97 2.36
CA ASN A 232 26.15 0.70 2.68
C ASN A 232 24.63 0.88 2.80
N VAL A 233 23.98 1.01 1.64
CA VAL A 233 22.55 1.35 1.53
C VAL A 233 21.69 0.09 1.49
N ALA A 234 21.12 -0.30 2.63
CA ALA A 234 20.31 -1.50 2.74
C ALA A 234 18.99 -1.36 1.96
N LYS A 235 18.83 -2.11 0.87
CA LYS A 235 17.65 -2.10 -0.01
C LYS A 235 16.54 -3.04 0.50
N SER A 236 15.29 -2.67 0.24
CA SER A 236 14.11 -3.46 0.62
C SER A 236 12.94 -3.20 -0.32
N ILE A 237 12.14 -4.22 -0.66
CA ILE A 237 10.96 -4.04 -1.51
C ILE A 237 9.75 -3.71 -0.62
N VAL A 238 9.02 -2.65 -0.98
CA VAL A 238 7.75 -2.27 -0.35
C VAL A 238 6.66 -2.07 -1.40
N LEU A 239 5.39 -2.03 -0.98
CA LEU A 239 4.30 -1.63 -1.85
C LEU A 239 4.45 -0.17 -2.28
N ASN A 240 4.19 0.11 -3.55
CA ASN A 240 4.16 1.46 -4.10
C ASN A 240 2.87 2.17 -3.61
N PRO A 241 2.96 3.21 -2.76
CA PRO A 241 1.80 3.85 -2.17
C PRO A 241 1.04 4.78 -3.14
N ASN A 242 1.49 4.89 -4.40
CA ASN A 242 0.80 5.62 -5.46
C ASN A 242 -0.06 4.70 -6.34
N ILE A 243 0.15 3.38 -6.28
CA ILE A 243 -0.61 2.38 -7.03
C ILE A 243 -1.64 1.75 -6.10
N THR A 244 -2.92 1.78 -6.50
CA THR A 244 -3.98 1.03 -5.80
C THR A 244 -3.74 -0.46 -5.98
N GLN A 245 -3.43 -1.13 -4.87
CA GLN A 245 -3.12 -2.56 -4.83
C GLN A 245 -4.38 -3.39 -5.06
N THR A 246 -4.28 -4.49 -5.81
CA THR A 246 -5.44 -5.35 -6.08
C THR A 246 -5.79 -6.15 -4.82
N SER A 247 -7.06 -6.11 -4.39
CA SER A 247 -7.50 -6.87 -3.23
C SER A 247 -7.36 -8.37 -3.46
N SER A 248 -6.65 -9.07 -2.58
CA SER A 248 -6.55 -10.53 -2.59
C SER A 248 -7.66 -11.26 -1.85
N LYS A 249 -8.52 -10.52 -1.13
CA LYS A 249 -9.69 -11.03 -0.38
C LYS A 249 -10.88 -11.32 -1.29
N VAL A 250 -10.63 -12.13 -2.32
CA VAL A 250 -11.57 -12.52 -3.38
C VAL A 250 -11.33 -14.00 -3.67
N PHE A 251 -12.39 -14.78 -3.90
CA PHE A 251 -12.28 -16.18 -4.30
C PHE A 251 -12.14 -16.32 -5.82
N GLY A 252 -11.50 -17.41 -6.28
CA GLY A 252 -11.23 -17.62 -7.70
C GLY A 252 -10.02 -16.84 -8.24
N HIS A 253 -9.85 -16.80 -9.57
CA HIS A 253 -8.61 -16.39 -10.25
C HIS A 253 -8.20 -14.93 -10.01
N ASN A 254 -9.10 -14.03 -9.57
CA ASN A 254 -8.80 -12.63 -9.28
C ASN A 254 -8.07 -11.87 -10.42
N GLY A 255 -8.38 -12.21 -11.68
CA GLY A 255 -7.75 -11.63 -12.88
C GLY A 255 -6.37 -12.21 -13.26
N ILE A 256 -5.84 -13.18 -12.50
CA ILE A 256 -4.50 -13.73 -12.66
C ILE A 256 -4.53 -14.91 -13.64
N ARG A 257 -3.58 -14.93 -14.57
CA ARG A 257 -3.47 -15.96 -15.63
C ARG A 257 -2.67 -17.15 -15.14
N MET A 258 -3.01 -18.37 -15.60
CA MET A 258 -2.19 -19.56 -15.37
C MET A 258 -0.74 -19.31 -15.81
N GLY A 259 0.23 -19.77 -15.03
CA GLY A 259 1.65 -19.52 -15.29
C GLY A 259 2.14 -18.11 -14.94
N GLN A 260 1.29 -17.18 -14.48
CA GLN A 260 1.72 -15.83 -14.18
C GLN A 260 2.82 -15.82 -13.11
N PHE A 261 3.96 -15.23 -13.48
CA PHE A 261 5.17 -15.17 -12.69
C PHE A 261 5.15 -13.97 -11.73
N PHE A 262 5.57 -14.19 -10.49
CA PHE A 262 5.79 -13.15 -9.49
C PHE A 262 7.21 -13.31 -8.92
N PRO A 263 8.16 -12.39 -9.19
CA PRO A 263 9.55 -12.52 -8.76
C PRO A 263 9.71 -12.60 -7.24
N ARG A 264 8.76 -12.02 -6.48
CA ARG A 264 8.72 -12.01 -5.02
C ARG A 264 7.27 -12.07 -4.53
N GLN A 265 7.06 -12.60 -3.32
CA GLN A 265 5.76 -12.59 -2.64
C GLN A 265 5.17 -11.17 -2.48
N MET A 266 5.99 -10.12 -2.43
CA MET A 266 5.50 -8.73 -2.41
C MET A 266 4.81 -8.31 -3.72
N ALA A 267 5.24 -8.83 -4.88
CA ALA A 267 4.56 -8.61 -6.16
C ALA A 267 3.26 -9.40 -6.24
N ALA A 268 3.27 -10.65 -5.77
CA ALA A 268 2.05 -11.45 -5.62
C ALA A 268 1.02 -10.77 -4.68
N LEU A 269 1.47 -10.04 -3.65
CA LEU A 269 0.59 -9.24 -2.79
C LEU A 269 0.09 -7.98 -3.47
N ALA A 270 0.98 -7.21 -4.13
CA ALA A 270 0.63 -5.99 -4.84
C ALA A 270 -0.45 -6.22 -5.91
N GLN A 271 -0.32 -7.33 -6.63
CA GLN A 271 -1.20 -7.74 -7.73
C GLN A 271 -2.36 -8.63 -7.27
N GLY A 272 -2.61 -8.78 -5.97
CA GLY A 272 -3.80 -9.46 -5.43
C GLY A 272 -3.80 -10.99 -5.56
N ALA A 273 -2.70 -11.60 -5.98
CA ALA A 273 -2.56 -13.06 -6.02
C ALA A 273 -2.56 -13.67 -4.61
N HIS A 274 -1.85 -13.02 -3.68
CA HIS A 274 -1.76 -13.41 -2.29
C HIS A 274 -2.03 -12.22 -1.35
N GLY A 275 -2.26 -12.46 -0.06
CA GLY A 275 -2.63 -11.42 0.91
C GLY A 275 -1.75 -11.32 2.15
N SER A 276 -0.61 -12.01 2.18
CA SER A 276 0.46 -11.76 3.15
C SER A 276 1.78 -11.51 2.42
N SER A 277 2.65 -10.67 2.99
CA SER A 277 4.01 -10.45 2.48
C SER A 277 4.99 -11.55 2.90
N GLN A 278 4.62 -12.39 3.88
CA GLN A 278 5.50 -13.40 4.51
C GLN A 278 4.82 -14.73 4.85
N ALA A 279 3.52 -14.76 5.17
CA ALA A 279 2.84 -16.01 5.53
C ALA A 279 2.54 -16.86 4.28
N GLY A 280 2.53 -18.19 4.41
CA GLY A 280 2.15 -19.09 3.33
C GLY A 280 0.64 -19.12 3.05
N ILE A 281 -0.20 -18.89 4.06
CA ILE A 281 -1.66 -18.88 3.95
C ILE A 281 -2.16 -17.43 3.97
N SER A 282 -3.13 -17.12 3.12
CA SER A 282 -3.90 -15.87 3.20
C SER A 282 -5.40 -16.16 3.15
N GLY A 283 -6.10 -15.76 4.21
CA GLY A 283 -7.50 -16.04 4.44
C GLY A 283 -7.96 -15.54 5.81
N THR A 284 -9.14 -15.99 6.21
CA THR A 284 -9.77 -15.71 7.52
C THR A 284 -10.38 -17.02 8.06
N ALA A 285 -10.62 -17.11 9.37
CA ALA A 285 -11.31 -18.27 9.94
C ALA A 285 -12.80 -18.29 9.59
N GLU A 286 -13.32 -17.15 9.16
CA GLU A 286 -14.71 -16.86 8.84
C GLU A 286 -15.04 -17.15 7.36
N ASP A 287 -14.10 -16.91 6.44
CA ASP A 287 -14.29 -17.08 5.00
C ASP A 287 -13.63 -18.33 4.43
N GLY A 288 -12.45 -18.71 4.95
CA GLY A 288 -11.51 -19.68 4.36
C GLY A 288 -10.25 -19.02 3.79
N ALA A 289 -9.36 -19.83 3.23
CA ALA A 289 -8.21 -19.37 2.45
C ALA A 289 -8.64 -18.81 1.10
N TYR A 290 -8.24 -17.57 0.79
CA TYR A 290 -8.29 -17.04 -0.57
C TYR A 290 -7.14 -17.57 -1.42
N SER A 291 -5.98 -17.80 -0.79
CA SER A 291 -4.76 -18.26 -1.48
C SER A 291 -3.75 -18.91 -0.52
N VAL A 292 -2.93 -19.82 -1.05
CA VAL A 292 -1.77 -20.42 -0.39
C VAL A 292 -0.53 -20.37 -1.27
N ILE A 293 0.65 -20.34 -0.65
CA ILE A 293 1.95 -20.45 -1.32
C ILE A 293 2.63 -21.75 -0.87
N VAL A 294 3.03 -22.57 -1.84
CA VAL A 294 3.74 -23.84 -1.68
C VAL A 294 5.21 -23.61 -2.00
N THR A 295 6.07 -23.56 -0.97
CA THR A 295 7.52 -23.31 -1.13
C THR A 295 8.39 -24.53 -0.76
N GLY A 296 7.77 -25.66 -0.43
CA GLY A 296 8.47 -26.86 0.05
C GLY A 296 9.27 -26.65 1.34
N LYS A 297 8.98 -25.60 2.13
CA LYS A 297 9.55 -25.41 3.48
C LYS A 297 9.31 -26.64 4.38
N TYR A 298 8.21 -27.33 4.15
CA TYR A 298 7.79 -28.52 4.87
C TYR A 298 7.88 -29.79 4.00
N SER A 299 8.83 -29.86 3.04
CA SER A 299 8.98 -30.95 2.06
C SER A 299 9.17 -32.36 2.65
N SER A 300 9.57 -32.49 3.91
CA SER A 300 9.63 -33.77 4.65
C SER A 300 8.28 -34.23 5.21
N LEU A 301 7.26 -33.36 5.18
CA LEU A 301 5.89 -33.60 5.65
C LEU A 301 4.83 -33.48 4.51
N GLU A 302 5.18 -32.77 3.43
CA GLU A 302 4.34 -32.43 2.29
C GLU A 302 4.70 -33.25 1.04
N LYS A 303 3.77 -33.37 0.09
CA LYS A 303 3.97 -34.03 -1.21
C LYS A 303 3.32 -33.19 -2.30
N ASP A 304 4.06 -32.89 -3.35
CA ASP A 304 3.55 -32.12 -4.49
C ASP A 304 3.36 -33.01 -5.74
N GLY A 305 2.11 -33.40 -5.99
CA GLY A 305 1.68 -34.12 -7.19
C GLY A 305 1.05 -33.21 -8.25
N LEU A 306 1.39 -31.92 -8.30
CA LEU A 306 0.81 -30.91 -9.19
C LEU A 306 -0.70 -30.70 -9.00
N ASP A 307 -1.52 -31.48 -9.71
CA ASP A 307 -2.99 -31.48 -9.66
C ASP A 307 -3.55 -31.92 -8.29
N LYS A 308 -2.75 -32.64 -7.50
CA LYS A 308 -3.05 -32.98 -6.10
C LYS A 308 -1.83 -32.85 -5.21
N PHE A 309 -1.94 -32.12 -4.09
CA PHE A 309 -0.82 -31.94 -3.16
C PHE A 309 -1.23 -31.90 -1.68
N GLU A 310 -0.26 -32.12 -0.80
CA GLU A 310 -0.39 -32.09 0.66
C GLU A 310 0.22 -30.78 1.20
N TYR A 311 -0.46 -30.10 2.13
CA TYR A 311 -0.07 -28.79 2.66
C TYR A 311 -0.22 -28.70 4.18
N CYS A 312 0.81 -28.18 4.85
CA CYS A 312 0.89 -28.11 6.31
C CYS A 312 0.66 -26.69 6.85
N ALA A 313 0.07 -26.58 8.04
CA ALA A 313 -0.02 -25.30 8.75
C ALA A 313 1.35 -24.89 9.35
N THR A 314 1.59 -23.59 9.52
CA THR A 314 2.79 -23.07 10.20
C THR A 314 2.94 -23.67 11.60
N GLY A 315 4.13 -24.19 11.93
CA GLY A 315 4.41 -24.86 13.21
C GLY A 315 4.45 -26.39 13.13
N SER A 316 4.13 -26.99 11.98
CA SER A 316 4.01 -28.46 11.82
C SER A 316 5.33 -29.23 12.00
N MET A 317 6.50 -28.67 11.65
CA MET A 317 7.81 -29.27 11.95
C MET A 317 8.32 -28.91 13.34
N GLU A 318 7.73 -27.89 13.95
CA GLU A 318 8.18 -27.28 15.19
C GLU A 318 7.47 -27.89 16.42
N ASN A 319 6.25 -28.45 16.26
CA ASN A 319 5.48 -29.06 17.35
C ASN A 319 6.17 -30.28 17.99
N THR A 320 5.99 -30.42 19.30
CA THR A 320 6.41 -31.56 20.14
C THR A 320 5.28 -32.14 20.98
N PHE A 321 4.08 -31.53 20.98
CA PHE A 321 2.91 -32.05 21.69
C PHE A 321 2.33 -33.27 20.96
N LYS A 322 2.30 -34.41 21.63
CA LYS A 322 1.89 -35.71 21.07
C LYS A 322 0.41 -35.78 20.70
N ASP A 323 -0.43 -35.16 21.53
CA ASP A 323 -1.89 -35.34 21.48
C ASP A 323 -2.64 -34.03 21.12
N SER A 324 -1.90 -32.95 20.86
CA SER A 324 -2.43 -31.60 20.64
C SER A 324 -1.79 -30.91 19.43
N LEU A 325 -2.62 -30.43 18.51
CA LEU A 325 -2.20 -29.56 17.41
C LEU A 325 -1.88 -28.16 17.91
N ILE A 326 -0.93 -27.48 17.24
CA ILE A 326 -0.72 -26.04 17.45
C ILE A 326 -1.87 -25.27 16.77
N GLU A 327 -2.86 -24.87 17.57
CA GLU A 327 -3.97 -24.04 17.13
C GLU A 327 -3.46 -22.67 16.62
N SER A 328 -3.68 -22.41 15.34
CA SER A 328 -3.17 -21.23 14.64
C SER A 328 -4.23 -20.67 13.68
N GLN A 329 -4.10 -19.39 13.31
CA GLN A 329 -5.01 -18.79 12.34
C GLN A 329 -4.96 -19.51 10.99
N GLY A 330 -3.79 -20.03 10.60
CA GLY A 330 -3.63 -20.86 9.40
C GLY A 330 -4.45 -22.15 9.47
N LEU A 331 -4.36 -22.90 10.58
CA LEU A 331 -5.12 -24.13 10.80
C LEU A 331 -6.64 -23.88 10.70
N LYS A 332 -7.14 -22.84 11.38
CA LYS A 332 -8.55 -22.43 11.36
C LYS A 332 -9.02 -22.01 9.97
N THR A 333 -8.19 -21.26 9.25
CA THR A 333 -8.43 -20.82 7.87
C THR A 333 -8.54 -22.02 6.90
N MET A 334 -7.65 -23.01 7.02
CA MET A 334 -7.66 -24.21 6.17
C MET A 334 -8.84 -25.13 6.49
N ARG A 335 -9.20 -25.31 7.77
CA ARG A 335 -10.45 -25.96 8.20
C ARG A 335 -11.69 -25.28 7.62
N ARG A 336 -11.71 -23.95 7.59
CA ARG A 336 -12.82 -23.20 6.97
C ARG A 336 -12.88 -23.42 5.46
N SER A 337 -11.75 -23.53 4.75
CA SER A 337 -11.75 -23.97 3.34
C SER A 337 -12.22 -25.42 3.16
N LEU A 338 -11.83 -26.34 4.06
CA LEU A 338 -12.29 -27.74 4.03
C LEU A 338 -13.82 -27.84 4.14
N MET A 339 -14.43 -27.03 5.01
CA MET A 339 -15.90 -26.97 5.18
C MET A 339 -16.61 -26.27 4.01
N THR A 340 -16.06 -25.16 3.53
CA THR A 340 -16.76 -24.30 2.55
C THR A 340 -16.52 -24.67 1.09
N LYS A 341 -15.51 -25.52 0.81
CA LYS A 341 -15.06 -25.95 -0.54
C LYS A 341 -14.79 -24.81 -1.53
N LYS A 342 -14.63 -23.57 -1.06
CA LYS A 342 -14.34 -22.41 -1.92
C LYS A 342 -12.96 -22.56 -2.59
N PRO A 343 -12.81 -22.08 -3.84
CA PRO A 343 -11.57 -22.22 -4.60
C PRO A 343 -10.45 -21.32 -4.05
N VAL A 344 -9.36 -21.96 -3.67
CA VAL A 344 -8.13 -21.37 -3.15
C VAL A 344 -7.12 -21.18 -4.29
N ARG A 345 -6.57 -19.98 -4.47
CA ARG A 345 -5.47 -19.75 -5.42
C ARG A 345 -4.17 -20.38 -4.91
N VAL A 346 -3.49 -21.15 -5.73
CA VAL A 346 -2.20 -21.76 -5.39
C VAL A 346 -1.07 -21.09 -6.15
N LEU A 347 -0.05 -20.64 -5.42
CA LEU A 347 1.22 -20.21 -5.99
C LEU A 347 2.31 -21.22 -5.60
N ARG A 348 3.02 -21.81 -6.57
CA ARG A 348 4.23 -22.58 -6.29
C ARG A 348 5.44 -21.66 -6.27
N GLY A 349 6.38 -21.91 -5.36
CA GLY A 349 7.62 -21.15 -5.21
C GLY A 349 8.87 -21.99 -5.45
N GLU A 350 9.96 -21.29 -5.75
CA GLU A 350 11.31 -21.84 -5.97
C GLU A 350 11.72 -22.86 -4.88
N ASN A 351 11.94 -24.11 -5.30
CA ASN A 351 12.32 -25.24 -4.45
C ASN A 351 13.02 -26.32 -5.30
N THR A 352 13.98 -27.06 -4.73
CA THR A 352 14.74 -28.13 -5.41
C THR A 352 14.12 -29.52 -5.29
N GLU A 353 13.36 -29.77 -4.22
CA GLU A 353 12.80 -31.09 -3.87
C GLU A 353 11.49 -31.37 -4.62
N PHE A 354 10.74 -30.32 -4.95
CA PHE A 354 9.45 -30.41 -5.60
C PHE A 354 9.56 -30.31 -7.12
N ARG A 355 9.34 -31.44 -7.81
CA ARG A 355 9.40 -31.59 -9.28
C ARG A 355 8.67 -30.49 -10.09
N TYR A 356 7.61 -29.91 -9.53
CA TYR A 356 6.75 -28.94 -10.21
C TYR A 356 7.02 -27.48 -9.80
N ALA A 357 7.98 -27.24 -8.89
CA ALA A 357 8.36 -25.90 -8.48
C ALA A 357 8.88 -25.07 -9.67
N PRO A 358 8.61 -23.76 -9.73
CA PRO A 358 9.26 -22.87 -10.68
C PRO A 358 10.76 -22.79 -10.41
N LYS A 359 11.59 -22.64 -11.46
CA LYS A 359 13.05 -22.49 -11.32
C LYS A 359 13.48 -21.27 -10.50
N VAL A 360 12.62 -20.25 -10.43
CA VAL A 360 12.85 -18.99 -9.73
C VAL A 360 11.53 -18.39 -9.22
N GLY A 361 11.57 -17.63 -8.13
CA GLY A 361 10.45 -16.80 -7.66
C GLY A 361 9.17 -17.59 -7.34
N LEU A 362 8.00 -17.08 -7.75
CA LEU A 362 6.69 -17.73 -7.61
C LEU A 362 5.97 -17.82 -8.97
N ARG A 363 5.15 -18.85 -9.16
CA ARG A 363 4.24 -19.03 -10.31
C ARG A 363 2.82 -19.31 -9.82
N TYR A 364 1.80 -18.74 -10.47
CA TYR A 364 0.40 -19.07 -10.20
C TYR A 364 -0.06 -20.32 -10.96
N ASP A 365 -0.50 -21.32 -10.21
CA ASP A 365 -0.82 -22.67 -10.69
C ASP A 365 -2.32 -22.99 -10.65
N GLY A 366 -3.16 -21.97 -10.50
CA GLY A 366 -4.61 -22.09 -10.60
C GLY A 366 -5.35 -22.23 -9.27
N LEU A 367 -6.56 -22.77 -9.36
CA LEU A 367 -7.50 -22.93 -8.27
C LEU A 367 -7.57 -24.37 -7.77
N TYR A 368 -7.59 -24.55 -6.46
CA TYR A 368 -7.69 -25.84 -5.80
C TYR A 368 -8.76 -25.77 -4.71
N THR A 369 -9.37 -26.91 -4.38
CA THR A 369 -10.24 -27.03 -3.19
C THR A 369 -9.52 -27.84 -2.12
N VAL A 370 -9.82 -27.57 -0.85
CA VAL A 370 -9.34 -28.40 0.25
C VAL A 370 -10.24 -29.63 0.36
N ALA A 371 -9.72 -30.78 -0.05
CA ALA A 371 -10.46 -32.04 -0.14
C ALA A 371 -10.67 -32.67 1.25
N LYS A 372 -9.59 -32.92 1.99
CA LYS A 372 -9.57 -33.53 3.33
C LYS A 372 -8.52 -32.91 4.26
N GLU A 373 -8.70 -33.12 5.57
CA GLU A 373 -7.68 -32.94 6.62
C GLU A 373 -7.30 -34.33 7.16
N GLU A 374 -6.01 -34.54 7.40
CA GLU A 374 -5.46 -35.68 8.14
C GLU A 374 -4.63 -35.17 9.31
N GLN A 375 -4.53 -35.94 10.39
CA GLN A 375 -3.52 -35.72 11.43
C GLN A 375 -2.41 -36.75 11.28
N ARG A 376 -1.16 -36.29 11.40
CA ARG A 376 0.06 -37.12 11.30
C ARG A 376 1.05 -36.72 12.40
N VAL A 377 2.06 -37.54 12.65
CA VAL A 377 3.11 -37.28 13.65
C VAL A 377 4.41 -36.88 12.94
N ASN A 378 5.05 -35.80 13.38
CA ASN A 378 6.29 -35.29 12.80
C ASN A 378 7.53 -36.01 13.37
N GLY A 379 8.71 -35.73 12.81
CA GLY A 379 9.99 -36.32 13.25
C GLY A 379 10.43 -35.97 14.69
N LYS A 380 9.66 -35.17 15.44
CA LYS A 380 9.86 -34.86 16.87
C LYS A 380 8.80 -35.50 17.77
N GLY A 381 7.88 -36.30 17.21
CA GLY A 381 6.78 -36.91 17.95
C GLY A 381 5.58 -36.00 18.21
N GLY A 382 5.54 -34.78 17.66
CA GLY A 382 4.39 -33.88 17.77
C GLY A 382 3.37 -34.10 16.64
N VAL A 383 2.07 -33.96 16.91
CA VAL A 383 1.04 -34.06 15.86
C VAL A 383 0.94 -32.78 15.02
N TYR A 384 0.62 -32.93 13.75
CA TYR A 384 0.37 -31.84 12.82
C TYR A 384 -0.78 -32.19 11.86
N ALA A 385 -1.45 -31.16 11.34
CA ALA A 385 -2.55 -31.30 10.40
C ALA A 385 -2.05 -31.12 8.96
N VAL A 386 -2.39 -32.07 8.11
CA VAL A 386 -2.13 -32.06 6.67
C VAL A 386 -3.44 -31.84 5.93
N PHE A 387 -3.50 -30.80 5.11
CA PHE A 387 -4.61 -30.54 4.21
C PHE A 387 -4.24 -31.08 2.83
N VAL A 388 -5.12 -31.89 2.23
CA VAL A 388 -4.95 -32.31 0.83
C VAL A 388 -5.74 -31.36 -0.06
N LEU A 389 -5.07 -30.77 -1.04
CA LEU A 389 -5.65 -29.87 -2.02
C LEU A 389 -5.69 -30.55 -3.39
N GLU A 390 -6.83 -30.39 -4.07
CA GLU A 390 -7.12 -31.00 -5.37
C GLU A 390 -7.55 -29.91 -6.36
N GLN A 391 -7.02 -29.95 -7.58
CA GLN A 391 -7.24 -28.93 -8.60
C GLN A 391 -8.72 -28.86 -9.00
N VAL A 392 -9.25 -27.64 -9.14
CA VAL A 392 -10.62 -27.42 -9.64
C VAL A 392 -10.73 -27.87 -11.09
N GLU A 393 -11.69 -28.74 -11.39
CA GLU A 393 -11.98 -29.21 -12.75
C GLU A 393 -12.37 -28.06 -13.71
N GLY A 394 -12.13 -28.26 -15.00
CA GLY A 394 -12.57 -27.33 -16.06
C GLY A 394 -11.77 -26.04 -16.21
N GLN A 395 -10.74 -25.78 -15.37
CA GLN A 395 -9.79 -24.70 -15.61
C GLN A 395 -8.70 -25.11 -16.62
N ALA A 396 -7.98 -24.12 -17.18
CA ALA A 396 -6.83 -24.37 -18.04
C ALA A 396 -5.69 -25.08 -17.29
N PRO A 397 -4.89 -25.94 -17.94
CA PRO A 397 -3.80 -26.68 -17.30
C PRO A 397 -2.71 -25.75 -16.73
N VAL A 398 -1.92 -26.26 -15.79
CA VAL A 398 -0.80 -25.51 -15.21
C VAL A 398 0.28 -25.29 -16.26
N ASP A 399 0.61 -24.03 -16.54
CA ASP A 399 1.68 -23.66 -17.47
C ASP A 399 3.06 -23.85 -16.83
N LEU A 400 3.55 -25.08 -16.89
CA LEU A 400 4.88 -25.48 -16.44
C LEU A 400 6.03 -24.90 -17.31
N SER A 401 5.74 -24.19 -18.41
CA SER A 401 6.78 -23.49 -19.19
C SER A 401 7.28 -22.21 -18.50
N ARG A 402 6.56 -21.73 -17.49
CA ARG A 402 6.91 -20.57 -16.67
C ARG A 402 7.62 -21.00 -15.38
N PRO A 403 8.57 -20.20 -14.85
CA PRO A 403 9.16 -19.01 -15.45
C PRO A 403 10.00 -19.35 -16.68
N ASN A 404 9.81 -18.58 -17.75
CA ASN A 404 10.53 -18.72 -19.02
C ASN A 404 11.85 -17.93 -19.00
N ALA A 405 12.59 -17.92 -20.12
CA ALA A 405 13.87 -17.22 -20.22
C ALA A 405 13.78 -15.71 -19.89
N GLY A 406 12.69 -15.04 -20.28
CA GLY A 406 12.46 -13.63 -19.98
C GLY A 406 12.13 -13.38 -18.51
N ASP A 407 11.31 -14.24 -17.89
CA ASP A 407 11.05 -14.20 -16.45
C ASP A 407 12.35 -14.37 -15.62
N ILE A 408 13.20 -15.31 -16.05
CA ILE A 408 14.50 -15.60 -15.41
C ILE A 408 15.46 -14.41 -15.57
N ALA A 409 15.49 -13.76 -16.74
CA ALA A 409 16.29 -12.55 -16.96
C ALA A 409 15.83 -11.38 -16.07
N LEU A 410 14.53 -11.10 -16.01
CA LEU A 410 13.94 -10.07 -15.15
C LEU A 410 14.15 -10.36 -13.65
N PHE A 411 14.20 -11.64 -13.26
CA PHE A 411 14.56 -12.05 -11.90
C PHE A 411 16.06 -11.87 -11.60
N GLY A 412 16.94 -12.06 -12.60
CA GLY A 412 18.36 -11.76 -12.51
C GLY A 412 18.62 -10.26 -12.31
N GLU A 413 18.09 -9.42 -13.19
CA GLU A 413 18.18 -7.96 -13.09
C GLU A 413 17.54 -7.44 -11.77
N LEU A 414 16.46 -8.06 -11.29
CA LEU A 414 15.90 -7.75 -9.95
C LEU A 414 16.89 -8.08 -8.81
N LYS A 415 17.69 -9.15 -8.90
CA LYS A 415 18.75 -9.42 -7.92
C LYS A 415 19.84 -8.35 -7.98
N GLU A 416 20.30 -8.00 -9.18
CA GLU A 416 21.34 -6.98 -9.40
C GLU A 416 20.92 -5.59 -8.89
N ARG A 417 19.66 -5.18 -9.13
CA ARG A 417 19.11 -3.92 -8.59
C ARG A 417 19.01 -3.92 -7.05
N LEU A 418 18.93 -5.10 -6.42
CA LEU A 418 18.77 -5.27 -4.97
C LEU A 418 20.07 -5.57 -4.20
N ALA A 419 21.15 -5.94 -4.89
CA ALA A 419 22.51 -6.02 -4.34
C ALA A 419 23.05 -4.61 -4.05
#